data_AF-A0A848UV53-F1
#
_entry.id   AF-A0A848UV53-F1
#
_cell.length_a   1.000
_cell.length_b   1.000
_cell.length_c   1.000
_cell.angle_alpha   90.00
_cell.angle_beta   90.00
_cell.angle_gamma   90.00
#
_symmetry.space_group_name_H-M   'P 1'
#
loop_
_entity.id
_entity.type
_entity.pdbx_description
1 polymer ?
#
loop_
_entity_poly.entity_id
_entity_poly.type
_entity_poly.pdbx_seq_one_letter_code
_entity_poly.pdbx_strand_id
1 'polypeptide(L)'
;DVVIACMDFRFIGGSMGSVVGEKIARAIDTALKKKCPFICISKSGGARMMEAGFSLMQMAKTSAKLSQLSDAGLPYISLLTDPTTGGVTASFAMLGDLNIGEPNALIAFAGPRVVKETIGKDLPEGFQRAEFVLEHGFLDYIVARPELKDQIALSIKMLM
;
A
#
# COMPACT_ATOMS: atom_id res chain seq x y z
N ASP A 1 5.16 20.57 -3.93
CA ASP A 1 3.85 19.90 -4.03
C ASP A 1 3.97 18.41 -3.82
N VAL A 2 2.89 17.76 -3.37
CA VAL A 2 2.79 16.30 -3.22
C VAL A 2 1.33 15.89 -3.46
N VAL A 3 1.10 14.74 -4.08
CA VAL A 3 -0.24 14.16 -4.22
C VAL A 3 -0.38 12.98 -3.26
N ILE A 4 -1.49 12.94 -2.53
CA ILE A 4 -1.74 11.90 -1.53
C ILE A 4 -3.06 11.19 -1.85
N ALA A 5 -3.03 9.87 -1.91
CA ALA A 5 -4.21 9.02 -1.84
C ALA A 5 -4.27 8.36 -0.46
N CYS A 6 -5.44 8.31 0.15
CA CYS A 6 -5.64 7.68 1.47
C CYS A 6 -6.88 6.80 1.46
N MET A 7 -6.73 5.57 1.95
CA MET A 7 -7.81 4.60 2.04
C MET A 7 -8.54 4.72 3.40
N ASP A 8 -9.87 4.59 3.38
CA ASP A 8 -10.68 4.58 4.60
C ASP A 8 -11.23 3.17 4.86
N PHE A 9 -10.71 2.53 5.91
CA PHE A 9 -11.13 1.19 6.30
C PHE A 9 -12.58 1.11 6.80
N ARG A 10 -13.13 2.22 7.30
CA ARG A 10 -14.52 2.27 7.78
C ARG A 10 -15.51 2.05 6.63
N PHE A 11 -15.09 2.33 5.40
CA PHE A 11 -15.89 2.11 4.21
C PHE A 11 -15.63 0.72 3.61
N ILE A 12 -16.50 -0.25 3.94
CA ILE A 12 -16.46 -1.63 3.40
C ILE A 12 -15.05 -2.24 3.55
N GLY A 13 -14.43 -2.07 4.72
CA GLY A 13 -13.08 -2.58 5.01
C GLY A 13 -11.99 -1.97 4.14
N GLY A 14 -12.20 -0.78 3.57
CA GLY A 14 -11.28 -0.18 2.61
C GLY A 14 -11.11 -1.03 1.34
N SER A 15 -12.09 -1.88 1.01
CA SER A 15 -11.96 -2.82 -0.10
C SER A 15 -11.80 -2.11 -1.44
N MET A 16 -10.86 -2.59 -2.26
CA MET A 16 -10.59 -2.01 -3.57
C MET A 16 -11.62 -2.46 -4.61
N GLY A 17 -12.44 -1.52 -5.06
CA GLY A 17 -13.34 -1.64 -6.21
C GLY A 17 -12.96 -0.65 -7.32
N SER A 18 -13.78 -0.60 -8.37
CA SER A 18 -13.59 0.23 -9.57
C SER A 18 -13.32 1.69 -9.24
N VAL A 19 -14.06 2.24 -8.28
CA VAL A 19 -13.91 3.65 -7.85
C VAL A 19 -12.58 3.89 -7.12
N VAL A 20 -12.14 2.94 -6.29
CA VAL A 20 -10.86 3.05 -5.58
C VAL A 20 -9.71 3.06 -6.58
N GLY A 21 -9.70 2.09 -7.51
CA GLY A 21 -8.69 2.02 -8.55
C GLY A 21 -8.69 3.24 -9.48
N GLU A 22 -9.85 3.76 -9.86
CA GLU A 22 -9.96 5.00 -10.65
C GLU A 22 -9.43 6.23 -9.90
N LYS A 23 -9.78 6.40 -8.62
CA LYS A 23 -9.30 7.55 -7.84
C LYS A 23 -7.79 7.52 -7.62
N ILE A 24 -7.22 6.34 -7.38
CA ILE A 24 -5.77 6.17 -7.26
C ILE A 24 -5.09 6.45 -8.61
N ALA A 25 -5.60 5.92 -9.72
CA ALA A 25 -5.09 6.20 -11.06
C ALA A 25 -5.09 7.71 -11.38
N ARG A 26 -6.18 8.42 -11.05
CA ARG A 26 -6.26 9.89 -11.21
C ARG A 26 -5.28 10.63 -10.30
N ALA A 27 -5.03 10.15 -9.10
CA ALA A 27 -4.03 10.73 -8.20
C ALA A 27 -2.62 10.62 -8.81
N ILE A 28 -2.28 9.45 -9.36
CA ILE A 28 -1.01 9.23 -10.07
C ILE A 28 -0.92 10.12 -11.31
N ASP A 29 -1.98 10.22 -12.13
CA ASP A 29 -2.03 11.13 -13.28
C ASP A 29 -1.87 12.60 -12.86
N THR A 30 -2.37 12.97 -11.69
CA THR A 30 -2.20 14.33 -11.15
C THR A 30 -0.76 14.57 -10.70
N ALA A 31 -0.12 13.59 -10.06
CA ALA A 31 1.29 13.64 -9.68
C ALA A 31 2.18 13.79 -10.92
N LEU A 32 1.91 13.01 -11.97
CA LEU A 32 2.56 13.10 -13.29
C LEU A 32 2.43 14.49 -13.90
N LYS A 33 1.21 15.04 -13.97
CA LYS A 33 0.96 16.38 -14.53
C LYS A 33 1.67 17.49 -13.75
N LYS A 34 1.70 17.37 -12.42
CA LYS A 34 2.35 18.34 -11.53
C LYS A 34 3.84 18.12 -11.38
N LYS A 35 4.37 17.01 -11.90
CA LYS A 35 5.77 16.57 -11.72
C LYS A 35 6.18 16.57 -10.25
N CYS A 36 5.35 15.95 -9.41
CA CYS A 36 5.59 15.90 -7.97
C CYS A 36 5.44 14.47 -7.41
N PRO A 37 5.97 14.19 -6.21
CA PRO A 37 5.87 12.88 -5.58
C PRO A 37 4.42 12.45 -5.34
N PHE A 38 4.22 11.13 -5.35
CA PHE A 38 2.96 10.50 -4.98
C PHE A 38 3.12 9.71 -3.67
N ILE A 39 2.12 9.80 -2.80
CA ILE A 39 2.04 9.00 -1.57
C ILE A 39 0.71 8.26 -1.56
N CYS A 40 0.74 6.96 -1.28
CA CYS A 40 -0.46 6.18 -1.03
C CYS A 40 -0.47 5.63 0.39
N ILE A 41 -1.45 6.06 1.19
CA ILE A 41 -1.72 5.55 2.52
C ILE A 41 -2.72 4.40 2.40
N SER A 42 -2.20 3.19 2.52
CA SER A 42 -2.95 1.96 2.31
C SER A 42 -3.55 1.45 3.61
N LYS A 43 -4.84 1.11 3.56
CA LYS A 43 -5.59 0.46 4.63
C LYS A 43 -6.77 -0.30 4.03
N SER A 44 -6.64 -1.61 3.91
CA SER A 44 -7.59 -2.45 3.18
C SER A 44 -7.65 -3.89 3.66
N GLY A 45 -8.85 -4.45 3.65
CA GLY A 45 -9.14 -5.88 3.76
C GLY A 45 -8.97 -6.66 2.45
N GLY A 46 -8.65 -6.00 1.34
CA GLY A 46 -8.42 -6.63 0.03
C GLY A 46 -9.32 -6.13 -1.10
N ALA A 47 -9.55 -6.99 -2.10
CA ALA A 47 -10.38 -6.67 -3.25
C ALA A 47 -11.88 -6.70 -2.90
N ARG A 48 -12.67 -5.80 -3.50
CA ARG A 48 -14.12 -5.74 -3.27
C ARG A 48 -14.85 -6.83 -4.05
N MET A 49 -15.14 -7.93 -3.38
CA MET A 49 -15.77 -9.11 -4.01
C MET A 49 -17.08 -8.81 -4.75
N MET A 50 -17.85 -7.80 -4.31
CA MET A 50 -19.09 -7.37 -4.96
C MET A 50 -18.90 -6.90 -6.41
N GLU A 51 -17.68 -6.50 -6.78
CA GLU A 51 -17.34 -6.05 -8.15
C GLU A 51 -16.52 -7.12 -8.92
N ALA A 52 -16.24 -8.28 -8.29
CA ALA A 52 -15.60 -9.45 -8.87
C ALA A 52 -14.36 -9.12 -9.74
N GLY A 53 -14.37 -9.49 -11.02
CA GLY A 53 -13.26 -9.26 -11.95
C GLY A 53 -12.87 -7.79 -12.09
N PHE A 54 -13.80 -6.85 -11.93
CA PHE A 54 -13.48 -5.43 -11.98
C PHE A 54 -12.55 -5.01 -10.83
N SER A 55 -12.77 -5.55 -9.63
CA SER A 55 -11.87 -5.33 -8.49
C SER A 55 -10.48 -5.89 -8.73
N LEU A 56 -10.38 -7.09 -9.31
CA LEU A 56 -9.10 -7.68 -9.67
C LEU A 56 -8.34 -6.79 -10.66
N MET A 57 -9.02 -6.32 -11.70
CA MET A 57 -8.40 -5.47 -12.73
C MET A 57 -7.91 -4.11 -12.20
N GLN A 58 -8.37 -3.66 -11.03
CA GLN A 58 -7.83 -2.45 -10.42
C GLN A 58 -6.37 -2.61 -9.98
N MET A 59 -5.93 -3.83 -9.67
CA MET A 59 -4.52 -4.13 -9.40
C MET A 59 -3.67 -3.78 -10.63
N ALA A 60 -4.02 -4.37 -11.78
CA ALA A 60 -3.31 -4.14 -13.04
C ALA A 60 -3.32 -2.66 -13.44
N LYS A 61 -4.49 -2.00 -13.33
CA LYS A 61 -4.66 -0.59 -13.69
C LYS A 61 -3.76 0.34 -12.86
N THR A 62 -3.77 0.19 -11.53
CA THR A 62 -2.99 1.06 -10.63
C THR A 62 -1.49 0.79 -10.76
N SER A 63 -1.08 -0.47 -10.87
CA SER A 63 0.32 -0.84 -11.14
C SER A 63 0.82 -0.28 -12.48
N ALA A 64 0.01 -0.34 -13.55
CA ALA A 64 0.38 0.24 -14.84
C ALA A 64 0.57 1.77 -14.76
N LYS A 65 -0.24 2.46 -13.95
CA LYS A 65 -0.06 3.90 -13.70
C LYS A 65 1.20 4.20 -12.89
N LEU A 66 1.52 3.38 -11.89
CA LEU A 66 2.77 3.52 -11.15
C LEU A 66 4.01 3.31 -12.02
N SER A 67 3.94 2.39 -13.00
CA SER A 67 5.02 2.24 -14.01
C SER A 67 5.27 3.56 -14.75
N GLN A 68 4.21 4.26 -15.18
CA GLN A 68 4.34 5.56 -15.85
C GLN A 68 4.95 6.63 -14.93
N LEU A 69 4.64 6.57 -13.62
CA LEU A 69 5.22 7.46 -12.61
C LEU A 69 6.72 7.20 -12.43
N SER A 70 7.12 5.93 -12.38
CA SER A 70 8.51 5.49 -12.31
C SER A 70 9.30 5.88 -13.58
N ASP A 71 8.72 5.69 -14.77
CA ASP A 71 9.33 6.12 -16.05
C ASP A 71 9.57 7.63 -16.11
N ALA A 72 8.74 8.41 -15.41
CA ALA A 72 8.89 9.86 -15.29
C ALA A 72 9.91 10.29 -14.21
N GLY A 73 10.50 9.33 -13.48
CA GLY A 73 11.46 9.58 -12.40
C GLY A 73 10.83 10.27 -11.19
N LEU A 74 9.53 10.10 -10.96
CA LEU A 74 8.81 10.75 -9.85
C LEU A 74 8.68 9.79 -8.65
N PRO A 75 9.09 10.20 -7.43
CA PRO A 75 9.05 9.30 -6.27
C PRO A 75 7.64 8.87 -5.88
N TYR A 76 7.49 7.58 -5.56
CA TYR A 76 6.31 6.98 -4.98
C TYR A 76 6.61 6.37 -3.62
N ILE A 77 5.91 6.86 -2.59
CA ILE A 77 5.97 6.31 -1.24
C ILE A 77 4.68 5.54 -0.94
N SER A 78 4.81 4.25 -0.65
CA SER A 78 3.72 3.43 -0.12
C SER A 78 3.79 3.42 1.41
N LEU A 79 2.74 3.93 2.07
CA LEU A 79 2.59 3.85 3.52
C LEU A 79 1.56 2.77 3.87
N LEU A 80 2.02 1.65 4.40
CA LEU A 80 1.22 0.49 4.77
C LEU A 80 0.76 0.63 6.23
N THR A 81 -0.54 0.79 6.44
CA THR A 81 -1.15 0.92 7.77
C THR A 81 -1.96 -0.30 8.15
N ASP A 82 -2.31 -0.43 9.43
CA ASP A 82 -3.05 -1.60 9.93
C ASP A 82 -4.55 -1.54 9.60
N PRO A 83 -5.16 -2.52 8.89
CA PRO A 83 -4.51 -3.59 8.13
C PRO A 83 -4.35 -3.22 6.65
N THR A 84 -3.33 -3.78 6.00
CA THR A 84 -3.14 -3.72 4.55
C THR A 84 -3.04 -5.15 4.03
N THR A 85 -4.08 -5.62 3.32
CA THR A 85 -4.20 -7.03 2.96
C THR A 85 -4.71 -7.31 1.54
N GLY A 86 -4.57 -8.56 1.07
CA GLY A 86 -5.19 -9.06 -0.15
C GLY A 86 -4.64 -8.44 -1.45
N GLY A 87 -5.57 -8.12 -2.36
CA GLY A 87 -5.20 -7.54 -3.66
C GLY A 87 -4.52 -6.16 -3.56
N VAL A 88 -4.70 -5.43 -2.45
CA VAL A 88 -4.03 -4.14 -2.25
C VAL A 88 -2.56 -4.33 -1.94
N THR A 89 -2.20 -5.22 -1.01
CA THR A 89 -0.79 -5.59 -0.75
C THR A 89 -0.11 -6.18 -1.97
N ALA A 90 -0.81 -7.02 -2.75
CA ALA A 90 -0.26 -7.60 -3.98
C ALA A 90 -0.30 -6.66 -5.20
N SER A 91 -0.52 -5.36 -5.02
CA SER A 91 -0.49 -4.36 -6.10
C SER A 91 0.21 -3.09 -5.64
N PHE A 92 -0.44 -1.93 -5.77
CA PHE A 92 0.21 -0.63 -5.54
C PHE A 92 0.81 -0.47 -4.14
N ALA A 93 0.29 -1.16 -3.12
CA ALA A 93 0.80 -1.00 -1.75
C ALA A 93 2.19 -1.60 -1.52
N MET A 94 2.72 -2.44 -2.42
CA MET A 94 4.08 -3.02 -2.31
C MET A 94 4.96 -2.67 -3.52
N LEU A 95 4.57 -1.64 -4.28
CA LEU A 95 5.30 -1.13 -5.45
C LEU A 95 5.88 0.26 -5.20
N GLY A 96 6.03 0.66 -3.93
CA GLY A 96 6.70 1.91 -3.56
C GLY A 96 8.16 1.88 -3.95
N ASP A 97 8.71 3.05 -4.32
CA ASP A 97 10.17 3.25 -4.25
C ASP A 97 10.64 3.16 -2.79
N LEU A 98 9.75 3.55 -1.86
CA LEU A 98 9.84 3.23 -0.44
C LEU A 98 8.52 2.63 0.06
N ASN A 99 8.61 1.48 0.70
CA ASN A 99 7.54 0.82 1.45
C ASN A 99 7.76 1.08 2.95
N ILE A 100 6.90 1.91 3.53
CA ILE A 100 6.97 2.33 4.93
C ILE A 100 5.83 1.69 5.71
N GLY A 101 6.12 1.12 6.88
CA GLY A 101 5.10 0.58 7.79
C GLY A 101 4.87 1.44 9.03
N GLU A 102 3.68 1.33 9.63
CA GLU A 102 3.46 1.75 11.02
C GLU A 102 3.74 0.57 12.00
N PRO A 103 4.15 0.85 13.25
CA PRO A 103 4.42 -0.20 14.24
C PRO A 103 3.25 -1.16 14.41
N ASN A 104 3.55 -2.46 14.49
CA ASN A 104 2.58 -3.55 14.65
C ASN A 104 1.51 -3.70 13.55
N ALA A 105 1.63 -2.99 12.42
CA ALA A 105 0.63 -3.05 11.36
C ALA A 105 0.54 -4.45 10.74
N LEU A 106 -0.67 -4.97 10.52
CA LEU A 106 -0.87 -6.22 9.80
C LEU A 106 -0.75 -5.98 8.29
N ILE A 107 0.28 -6.58 7.69
CA ILE A 107 0.59 -6.47 6.26
C ILE A 107 0.70 -7.88 5.67
N ALA A 108 -0.24 -8.25 4.81
CA ALA A 108 -0.38 -9.65 4.39
C ALA A 108 -0.97 -9.80 2.99
N PHE A 109 -0.53 -10.77 2.19
CA PHE A 109 -1.30 -11.15 1.01
C PHE A 109 -2.55 -11.96 1.41
N ALA A 110 -2.35 -13.14 2.01
CA ALA A 110 -3.39 -13.94 2.61
C ALA A 110 -3.45 -13.68 4.12
N GLY A 111 -4.66 -13.50 4.68
CA GLY A 111 -4.82 -13.25 6.11
C GLY A 111 -4.33 -14.42 6.98
N PRO A 112 -3.87 -14.16 8.23
CA PRO A 112 -3.27 -15.18 9.09
C PRO A 112 -4.16 -16.42 9.28
N ARG A 113 -5.48 -16.21 9.39
CA ARG A 113 -6.46 -17.29 9.53
C ARG A 113 -6.40 -18.28 8.38
N VAL A 114 -6.42 -17.78 7.14
CA VAL A 114 -6.40 -18.63 5.93
C VAL A 114 -5.07 -19.38 5.84
N VAL A 115 -3.95 -18.72 6.17
CA VAL A 115 -2.64 -19.36 6.19
C VAL A 115 -2.62 -20.50 7.21
N LYS A 116 -3.06 -20.24 8.44
CA LYS A 116 -3.12 -21.23 9.53
C LYS A 116 -3.97 -22.45 9.15
N GLU A 117 -5.16 -22.23 8.61
CA GLU A 117 -6.06 -23.30 8.15
C GLU A 117 -5.43 -24.14 7.02
N THR A 118 -4.65 -23.50 6.13
CA THR A 118 -4.01 -24.19 5.00
C THR A 118 -2.80 -25.03 5.42
N ILE A 119 -1.96 -24.51 6.33
CA ILE A 119 -0.74 -25.21 6.75
C ILE A 119 -0.97 -26.19 7.91
N GLY A 120 -2.09 -26.07 8.64
CA GLY A 120 -2.45 -26.92 9.78
C GLY A 120 -1.51 -26.79 10.99
N LYS A 121 -0.78 -25.67 11.10
CA LYS A 121 0.19 -25.38 12.17
C LYS A 121 -0.01 -23.98 12.72
N ASP A 122 0.41 -23.76 13.96
CA ASP A 122 0.45 -22.41 14.53
C ASP A 122 1.45 -21.53 13.79
N LEU A 123 1.10 -20.24 13.69
CA LEU A 123 1.93 -19.24 13.05
C LEU A 123 2.93 -18.67 14.07
N PRO A 124 4.14 -18.27 13.62
CA PRO A 124 5.10 -17.60 14.48
C PRO A 124 4.49 -16.38 15.19
N GLU A 125 5.03 -16.05 16.36
CA GLU A 125 4.70 -14.79 17.01
C GLU A 125 5.07 -13.61 16.11
N GLY A 126 4.21 -12.59 16.05
CA GLY A 126 4.43 -11.43 15.18
C GLY A 126 4.26 -11.71 13.68
N PHE A 127 3.81 -12.90 13.25
CA PHE A 127 3.60 -13.21 11.84
C PHE A 127 2.78 -12.12 11.12
N GLN A 128 3.30 -11.63 10.00
CA GLN A 128 2.71 -10.55 9.18
C GLN A 128 2.59 -9.17 9.85
N ARG A 129 3.19 -8.97 11.03
CA ARG A 129 3.35 -7.63 11.61
C ARG A 129 4.44 -6.86 10.87
N ALA A 130 4.37 -5.53 10.92
CA ALA A 130 5.33 -4.66 10.25
C ALA A 130 6.78 -5.04 10.58
N GLU A 131 7.08 -5.40 11.83
CA GLU A 131 8.40 -5.82 12.30
C GLU A 131 8.85 -7.12 11.61
N PHE A 132 7.96 -8.10 11.52
CA PHE A 132 8.21 -9.35 10.80
C PHE A 132 8.42 -9.08 9.30
N VAL A 133 7.59 -8.22 8.71
CA VAL A 133 7.63 -7.88 7.28
C VAL A 133 8.92 -7.12 6.93
N LEU A 134 9.39 -6.24 7.83
CA LEU A 134 10.67 -5.55 7.74
C LEU A 134 11.86 -6.52 7.81
N GLU A 135 11.85 -7.45 8.76
CA GLU A 135 12.91 -8.47 8.90
C GLU A 135 13.05 -9.34 7.64
N HIS A 136 11.96 -9.54 6.91
CA HIS A 136 11.93 -10.29 5.65
C HIS A 136 12.16 -9.42 4.40
N GLY A 137 12.49 -8.13 4.56
CA GLY A 137 12.93 -7.25 3.47
C GLY A 137 11.82 -6.67 2.59
N PHE A 138 10.57 -6.67 3.05
CA PHE A 138 9.44 -6.10 2.29
C PHE A 138 9.13 -4.63 2.64
N LEU A 139 9.63 -4.15 3.78
CA LEU A 139 9.57 -2.74 4.18
C LEU A 139 10.98 -2.17 4.21
N ASP A 140 11.12 -0.88 3.91
CA ASP A 140 12.37 -0.14 4.06
C ASP A 140 12.60 0.28 5.51
N TYR A 141 11.53 0.77 6.16
CA TYR A 141 11.56 1.12 7.58
C TYR A 141 10.15 1.22 8.19
N ILE A 142 10.10 1.25 9.52
CA ILE A 142 8.90 1.45 10.32
C ILE A 142 9.00 2.80 11.01
N VAL A 143 7.90 3.56 11.01
CA VAL A 143 7.87 4.89 11.62
C VAL A 143 6.61 5.09 12.48
N ALA A 144 6.80 5.61 13.69
CA ALA A 144 5.70 5.94 14.57
C ALA A 144 4.91 7.14 14.03
N ARG A 145 3.60 7.12 14.24
CA ARG A 145 2.68 8.15 13.69
C ARG A 145 3.07 9.61 14.00
N PRO A 146 3.57 9.97 15.19
CA PRO A 146 4.01 11.33 15.47
C PRO A 146 5.18 11.81 14.58
N GLU A 147 6.03 10.89 14.13
CA GLU A 147 7.26 11.18 13.37
C GLU A 147 7.05 11.04 11.85
N LEU A 148 5.91 10.50 11.41
CA LEU A 148 5.60 10.22 10.00
C LEU A 148 5.87 11.43 9.08
N LYS A 149 5.41 12.61 9.49
CA LYS A 149 5.51 13.81 8.66
C LYS A 149 6.97 14.16 8.37
N ASP A 150 7.79 14.15 9.42
CA ASP A 150 9.19 14.57 9.31
C ASP A 150 10.02 13.53 8.54
N GLN A 151 9.77 12.24 8.79
CA GLN A 151 10.44 11.15 8.08
C GLN A 151 10.06 11.09 6.60
N ILE A 152 8.77 11.19 6.26
CA ILE A 152 8.32 11.20 4.86
C ILE A 152 8.87 12.42 4.12
N ALA A 153 8.86 13.60 4.77
CA ALA A 153 9.42 14.81 4.16
C ALA A 153 10.92 14.68 3.90
N LEU A 154 11.67 14.06 4.81
CA LEU A 154 13.09 13.77 4.63
C LEU A 154 13.31 12.80 3.46
N SER A 155 12.58 11.70 3.40
CA SER A 155 12.69 10.71 2.32
C SER A 155 12.39 11.30 0.95
N ILE A 156 11.33 12.12 0.84
CA ILE A 156 11.03 12.84 -0.41
C ILE A 156 12.20 13.76 -0.80
N LYS A 157 12.78 14.48 0.15
CA LYS A 157 13.92 15.37 -0.10
C LYS A 157 15.18 14.62 -0.56
N MET A 158 15.34 13.37 -0.17
CA MET A 158 16.48 12.53 -0.59
C MET A 158 16.28 11.91 -1.97
N LEU A 159 15.03 11.67 -2.38
CA LEU A 159 14.68 11.06 -3.67
C LEU A 159 14.53 12.07 -4.82
N MET A 160 14.41 13.37 -4.51
CA MET A 160 14.28 14.48 -5.47
C MET A 160 15.56 15.29 -5.56
#